data_AF-A0A9W8YML9-F1
#
_entry.id   AF-A0A9W8YML9-F1
#
_cell.length_a   1.000
_cell.length_b   1.000
_cell.length_c   1.000
_cell.angle_alpha   90.00
_cell.angle_beta   90.00
_cell.angle_gamma   90.00
#
_symmetry.space_group_name_H-M   'P 1'
#
loop_
_entity.id
_entity.type
_entity.pdbx_description
1 polymer ?
#
loop_
_entity_poly.entity_id
_entity_poly.type
_entity_poly.pdbx_seq_one_letter_code
_entity_poly.pdbx_strand_id
1 'polypeptide(L)'
;MDRHIVFSKELTKADTLVLKNLEADIQDVAAKPLSEGLGMTSSQDPMDLTMDPDSCIISEEEGIRDTAALQTMMGLNDPKNPNFEPTVFNSWDLSSLGKLEPAFDRLLKSYIRLGKSVVRNETDIVFLTHLILYFTTSVPSALLLFTHFSWFHGIFHVVMQVSYTGAYTLMMHQHIHGRGVLKKDYAWFDQTFPYILDPLMGHTWNSYFYHHVKHHHVEGNGPDDKSSTIRYQRDSVLHFLHYVGKFYFLVWLDLPLYFISKGRYQVAARQTFWELGSYVFQYTMFKLNPKASLFVFLLPLAVMRLGLMIGNWGQHALVDRDEPDSDYRSSITLLDVPSNRHCFNDGYHTSHHLNPLRHWREHPVAFLKAKHTYAANGALVFHNIDYLMMTLSLLRKDYAHLAKCMVPIGERQIRMTMDERIAMLKRHTQAFTEDEIKAKFRKAQ
;
A
#
# COMPACT_ATOMS: atom_id res chain seq x y z
N MET A 1 5.98 -7.75 26.17
CA MET A 1 6.04 -7.77 24.68
C MET A 1 6.46 -6.42 24.14
N ASP A 2 6.27 -5.36 24.91
CA ASP A 2 6.69 -3.97 24.73
C ASP A 2 8.17 -3.80 24.31
N ARG A 3 9.03 -4.75 24.68
CA ARG A 3 10.47 -4.72 24.34
C ARG A 3 10.77 -4.78 22.84
N HIS A 4 9.78 -5.06 21.99
CA HIS A 4 9.97 -5.18 20.54
C HIS A 4 9.33 -4.06 19.72
N ILE A 5 8.45 -3.23 20.31
CA ILE A 5 7.88 -2.10 19.60
C ILE A 5 8.97 -1.04 19.41
N VAL A 6 9.12 -0.60 18.17
CA VAL A 6 10.09 0.41 17.76
C VAL A 6 9.30 1.59 17.24
N PHE A 7 9.71 2.80 17.65
CA PHE A 7 9.18 4.05 17.13
C PHE A 7 10.24 4.74 16.28
N SER A 8 10.05 4.75 14.96
CA SER A 8 10.90 5.55 14.07
C SER A 8 10.73 7.03 14.35
N LYS A 9 11.82 7.78 14.29
CA LYS A 9 11.77 9.26 14.33
C LYS A 9 11.10 9.85 13.09
N GLU A 10 10.99 9.07 12.03
CA GLU A 10 10.41 9.47 10.75
C GLU A 10 8.93 9.09 10.64
N LEU A 11 8.32 8.60 11.73
CA LEU A 11 6.90 8.31 11.79
C LEU A 11 6.05 9.51 11.35
N THR A 12 4.98 9.24 10.59
CA THR A 12 3.91 10.23 10.47
C THR A 12 3.25 10.41 11.85
N LYS A 13 2.68 11.59 12.12
CA LYS A 13 1.93 11.81 13.36
C LYS A 13 0.79 10.80 13.54
N ALA A 14 0.11 10.45 12.45
CA ALA A 14 -0.98 9.50 12.47
C ALA A 14 -0.48 8.10 12.88
N ASP A 15 0.58 7.60 12.25
CA ASP A 15 1.17 6.30 12.63
C ASP A 15 1.69 6.30 14.06
N THR A 16 2.30 7.40 14.50
CA THR A 16 2.77 7.54 15.89
C THR A 16 1.61 7.38 16.86
N LEU A 17 0.46 8.00 16.59
CA LEU A 17 -0.73 7.90 17.42
C LEU A 17 -1.29 6.48 17.40
N VAL A 18 -1.44 5.87 16.22
CA VAL A 18 -1.94 4.49 16.11
C VAL A 18 -1.04 3.51 16.86
N LEU A 19 0.27 3.55 16.63
CA LEU A 19 1.20 2.62 17.26
C LEU A 19 1.26 2.79 18.78
N LYS A 20 1.18 4.03 19.30
CA LYS A 20 1.09 4.30 20.75
C LYS A 20 -0.19 3.75 21.37
N ASN A 21 -1.32 3.81 20.66
CA ASN A 21 -2.57 3.22 21.16
C ASN A 21 -2.43 1.70 21.25
N LEU A 22 -1.92 1.06 20.19
CA LEU A 22 -1.71 -0.39 20.20
C LEU A 22 -0.69 -0.85 21.26
N GLU A 23 0.38 -0.08 21.50
CA GLU A 23 1.31 -0.35 22.60
C GLU A 23 0.63 -0.29 23.96
N ALA A 24 -0.22 0.73 24.19
CA ALA A 24 -0.98 0.85 25.44
C ALA A 24 -1.96 -0.32 25.63
N ASP A 25 -2.62 -0.78 24.55
CA ASP A 25 -3.52 -1.93 24.60
C ASP A 25 -2.79 -3.23 24.99
N ILE A 26 -1.55 -3.41 24.49
CA ILE A 26 -0.68 -4.52 24.87
C ILE A 26 -0.34 -4.47 26.37
N GLN A 27 -0.05 -3.27 26.89
CA GLN A 27 0.24 -3.06 28.31
C GLN A 27 -0.97 -3.36 29.19
N ASP A 28 -2.15 -2.88 28.79
CA ASP A 28 -3.40 -3.11 29.52
C ASP A 28 -3.75 -4.60 29.62
N VAL A 29 -3.63 -5.34 28.51
CA VAL A 29 -3.86 -6.80 28.52
C VAL A 29 -2.79 -7.54 29.33
N ALA A 30 -1.53 -7.09 29.27
CA ALA A 30 -0.44 -7.71 30.04
C ALA A 30 -0.60 -7.48 31.56
N ALA A 31 -1.23 -6.39 31.98
CA ALA A 31 -1.51 -6.09 33.38
C ALA A 31 -2.69 -6.93 33.95
N LYS A 32 -3.57 -7.46 33.10
CA LYS A 32 -4.73 -8.26 33.51
C LYS A 32 -4.36 -9.70 33.90
N PRO A 33 -4.81 -10.20 35.07
CA PRO A 33 -4.64 -11.61 35.45
C PRO A 33 -5.30 -12.55 34.43
N LEU A 34 -4.67 -13.70 34.15
CA LEU A 34 -5.21 -14.75 33.26
C LEU A 34 -6.60 -15.28 33.69
N SER A 35 -7.01 -15.09 34.95
CA SER A 35 -8.24 -15.64 35.52
C SER A 35 -9.51 -14.81 35.27
N GLU A 36 -9.41 -13.56 34.79
CA GLU A 36 -10.58 -12.69 34.61
C GLU A 36 -11.14 -12.69 33.16
N GLY A 37 -10.49 -13.39 32.23
CA GLY A 37 -10.85 -13.37 30.79
C GLY A 37 -11.36 -14.69 30.19
N LEU A 38 -11.38 -15.79 30.95
CA LEU A 38 -11.83 -17.10 30.44
C LEU A 38 -13.18 -17.50 31.04
N GLY A 39 -14.22 -16.77 30.65
CA GLY A 39 -15.57 -17.32 30.55
C GLY A 39 -15.71 -18.20 29.31
N MET A 40 -14.79 -19.13 29.06
CA MET A 40 -14.94 -20.16 28.03
C MET A 40 -15.39 -21.46 28.70
N THR A 41 -16.70 -21.73 28.62
CA THR A 41 -17.21 -23.08 28.79
C THR A 41 -16.55 -23.99 27.74
N SER A 42 -15.96 -25.08 28.22
CA SER A 42 -15.10 -26.01 27.46
C SER A 42 -15.87 -26.94 26.51
N SER A 43 -16.73 -26.40 25.66
CA SER A 43 -17.57 -27.25 24.78
C SER A 43 -17.98 -26.62 23.44
N GLN A 44 -17.22 -25.67 22.89
CA GLN A 44 -17.45 -25.18 21.53
C GLN A 44 -16.16 -25.24 20.71
N ASP A 45 -16.29 -25.82 19.52
CA ASP A 45 -15.22 -25.95 18.52
C ASP A 45 -14.54 -24.59 18.24
N PRO A 46 -13.22 -24.53 17.99
CA PRO A 46 -12.47 -23.26 17.93
C PRO A 46 -12.70 -22.42 16.66
N MET A 47 -13.74 -22.72 15.87
CA MET A 47 -13.87 -22.30 14.48
C MET A 47 -15.13 -21.50 14.12
N ASP A 48 -15.98 -21.14 15.09
CA ASP A 48 -17.20 -20.39 14.77
C ASP A 48 -17.47 -19.31 15.81
N LEU A 49 -16.85 -18.15 15.66
CA LEU A 49 -17.22 -16.93 16.38
C LEU A 49 -16.91 -15.71 15.49
N THR A 50 -17.94 -15.18 14.82
CA THR A 50 -18.01 -13.74 14.59
C THR A 50 -18.09 -13.09 15.98
N MET A 51 -16.94 -12.82 16.60
CA MET A 51 -16.91 -12.10 17.87
C MET A 51 -17.54 -10.72 17.66
N ASP A 52 -18.46 -10.35 18.55
CA ASP A 52 -18.99 -8.99 18.62
C ASP A 52 -17.81 -8.02 18.76
N PRO A 53 -17.61 -7.05 17.85
CA PRO A 53 -16.52 -6.07 17.97
C PRO A 53 -16.51 -5.38 19.33
N ASP A 54 -17.66 -5.15 19.96
CA ASP A 54 -17.76 -4.48 21.26
C ASP A 54 -17.24 -5.38 22.39
N SER A 55 -17.21 -6.71 22.21
CA SER A 55 -16.59 -7.66 23.14
C SER A 55 -15.06 -7.65 23.12
N CYS A 56 -14.45 -6.98 22.13
CA CYS A 56 -12.99 -6.82 22.02
C CYS A 56 -12.47 -5.54 22.70
N ILE A 57 -13.32 -4.77 23.39
CA ILE A 57 -12.89 -3.60 24.18
C ILE A 57 -12.21 -4.09 25.45
N ILE A 58 -10.97 -3.66 25.65
CA ILE A 58 -10.11 -4.04 26.75
C ILE A 58 -10.46 -3.22 28.00
N SER A 59 -10.66 -1.91 27.90
CA SER A 59 -10.96 -1.07 29.07
C SER A 59 -11.65 0.25 28.74
N GLU A 60 -12.17 0.93 29.76
CA GLU A 60 -12.68 2.30 29.61
C GLU A 60 -11.54 3.27 29.23
N GLU A 61 -10.34 3.06 29.77
CA GLU A 61 -9.16 3.85 29.43
C GLU A 61 -8.78 3.72 27.94
N GLU A 62 -8.90 2.52 27.35
CA GLU A 62 -8.71 2.32 25.92
C GLU A 62 -9.66 3.20 25.10
N GLY A 63 -10.96 3.19 25.42
CA GLY A 63 -11.95 3.99 24.71
C GLY A 63 -11.67 5.49 24.76
N ILE A 64 -11.16 5.99 25.90
CA ILE A 64 -10.75 7.39 26.05
C ILE A 64 -9.52 7.71 25.17
N ARG A 65 -8.50 6.85 25.19
CA ARG A 65 -7.27 7.03 24.38
C ARG A 65 -7.57 7.00 22.89
N ASP A 66 -8.35 6.02 22.44
CA ASP A 66 -8.75 5.87 21.05
C ASP A 66 -9.53 7.10 20.57
N THR A 67 -10.50 7.56 21.37
CA THR A 67 -11.29 8.76 21.05
C THR A 67 -10.41 10.00 20.91
N ALA A 68 -9.45 10.20 21.83
CA ALA A 68 -8.53 11.33 21.77
C ALA A 68 -7.61 11.28 20.53
N ALA A 69 -7.09 10.10 20.20
CA ALA A 69 -6.26 9.90 19.01
C ALA A 69 -7.06 10.11 17.71
N LEU A 70 -8.30 9.61 17.65
CA LEU A 70 -9.21 9.83 16.53
C LEU A 70 -9.52 11.32 16.33
N GLN A 71 -9.86 12.05 17.39
CA GLN A 71 -10.12 13.49 17.32
C GLN A 71 -8.90 14.25 16.78
N THR A 72 -7.70 13.87 17.23
CA THR A 72 -6.45 14.48 16.76
C THR A 72 -6.23 14.23 15.27
N MET A 73 -6.31 12.98 14.81
CA MET A 73 -6.09 12.63 13.40
C MET A 73 -7.15 13.23 12.48
N MET A 74 -8.42 13.21 12.88
CA MET A 74 -9.51 13.85 12.12
C MET A 74 -9.32 15.38 12.04
N GLY A 75 -8.87 16.01 13.13
CA GLY A 75 -8.56 17.45 13.14
C GLY A 75 -7.43 17.83 12.19
N LEU A 76 -6.41 16.97 12.01
CA LEU A 76 -5.33 17.19 11.04
C LEU A 76 -5.84 17.15 9.58
N ASN A 77 -6.91 16.39 9.31
CA ASN A 77 -7.46 16.18 7.97
C ASN A 77 -8.59 17.14 7.58
N ASP A 78 -9.27 17.78 8.54
CA ASP A 78 -10.40 18.70 8.28
C ASP A 78 -9.97 20.14 8.05
N PRO A 79 -10.11 20.73 6.83
CA PRO A 79 -9.73 22.11 6.53
C PRO A 79 -10.39 23.19 7.39
N LYS A 80 -11.51 22.87 8.06
CA LYS A 80 -12.22 23.77 8.96
C LYS A 80 -11.72 23.71 10.41
N ASN A 81 -10.91 22.70 10.74
CA ASN A 81 -10.38 22.52 12.08
C ASN A 81 -9.15 23.44 12.30
N PRO A 82 -8.99 24.07 13.48
CA PRO A 82 -7.80 24.87 13.80
C PRO A 82 -6.48 24.11 13.70
N ASN A 83 -6.50 22.79 13.89
CA ASN A 83 -5.34 21.92 13.82
C ASN A 83 -5.07 21.37 12.41
N PHE A 84 -5.82 21.80 11.40
CA PHE A 84 -5.64 21.34 10.03
C PHE A 84 -4.20 21.53 9.55
N GLU A 85 -3.63 20.47 8.99
CA GLU A 85 -2.29 20.50 8.42
C GLU A 85 -2.27 19.82 7.05
N PRO A 86 -2.07 20.58 5.94
CA PRO A 86 -1.95 19.97 4.63
C PRO A 86 -0.58 19.28 4.48
N THR A 87 -0.55 18.18 3.74
CA THR A 87 0.71 17.52 3.39
C THR A 87 1.31 18.25 2.21
N VAL A 88 2.48 18.86 2.38
CA VAL A 88 3.19 19.60 1.31
C VAL A 88 4.41 18.82 0.81
N PHE A 89 5.09 18.15 1.74
CA PHE A 89 6.26 17.32 1.50
C PHE A 89 5.99 15.92 2.04
N ASN A 90 6.66 14.92 1.47
CA ASN A 90 6.65 13.55 2.01
C ASN A 90 7.85 13.28 2.93
N SER A 91 8.76 14.24 3.13
CA SER A 91 9.90 14.09 4.04
C SER A 91 9.65 14.71 5.42
N TRP A 92 8.90 15.82 5.51
CA TRP A 92 8.68 16.57 6.76
C TRP A 92 7.22 17.01 6.92
N ASP A 93 6.73 16.97 8.15
CA ASP A 93 5.45 17.56 8.53
C ASP A 93 5.67 19.07 8.66
N LEU A 94 4.70 19.91 8.28
CA LEU A 94 4.85 21.37 8.34
C LEU A 94 5.15 21.85 9.76
N SER A 95 4.54 21.24 10.78
CA SER A 95 4.82 21.58 12.17
C SER A 95 6.24 21.26 12.61
N SER A 96 6.95 20.37 11.89
CA SER A 96 8.32 19.97 12.23
C SER A 96 9.38 20.95 11.71
N LEU A 97 9.01 21.84 10.78
CA LEU A 97 9.92 22.82 10.17
C LEU A 97 10.38 23.93 11.13
N GLY A 98 9.78 24.04 12.31
CA GLY A 98 10.15 25.03 13.32
C GLY A 98 9.98 26.49 12.84
N LYS A 99 10.81 27.40 13.36
CA LYS A 99 10.82 28.80 12.93
C LYS A 99 11.64 28.94 11.65
N LEU A 100 10.96 29.22 10.54
CA LEU A 100 11.59 29.55 9.27
C LEU A 100 11.92 31.05 9.20
N GLU A 101 12.97 31.37 8.45
CA GLU A 101 13.30 32.75 8.07
C GLU A 101 12.10 33.44 7.39
N PRO A 102 11.81 34.73 7.66
CA PRO A 102 10.55 35.37 7.25
C PRO A 102 10.25 35.33 5.75
N ALA A 103 11.27 35.39 4.91
CA ALA A 103 11.12 35.30 3.46
C ALA A 103 10.67 33.90 3.00
N PHE A 104 11.28 32.85 3.56
CA PHE A 104 10.93 31.46 3.27
C PHE A 104 9.56 31.09 3.82
N ASP A 105 9.22 31.55 5.03
CA ASP A 105 7.89 31.37 5.61
C ASP A 105 6.79 31.99 4.72
N ARG A 106 7.01 33.22 4.25
CA ARG A 106 6.08 33.89 3.33
C ARG A 106 5.93 33.15 2.01
N LEU A 107 7.05 32.66 1.45
CA LEU A 107 7.04 31.87 0.21
C LEU A 107 6.25 30.56 0.39
N LEU A 108 6.54 29.81 1.47
CA LEU A 108 5.86 28.56 1.78
C LEU A 108 4.35 28.78 1.99
N LYS A 109 3.94 29.80 2.74
CA LYS A 109 2.52 30.15 2.94
C LYS A 109 1.82 30.53 1.63
N SER A 110 2.53 31.24 0.75
CA SER A 110 2.00 31.61 -0.58
C SER A 110 1.83 30.36 -1.45
N TYR A 111 2.82 29.46 -1.43
CA TYR A 111 2.75 28.18 -2.12
C TYR A 111 1.62 27.29 -1.58
N ILE A 112 1.43 27.20 -0.27
CA ILE A 112 0.34 26.44 0.35
C ILE A 112 -1.03 26.99 -0.11
N ARG A 113 -1.19 28.31 -0.13
CA ARG A 113 -2.43 28.96 -0.58
C ARG A 113 -2.73 28.64 -2.05
N LEU A 114 -1.71 28.69 -2.91
CA LEU A 114 -1.82 28.28 -4.31
C LEU A 114 -2.12 26.78 -4.42
N GLY A 115 -1.41 25.94 -3.68
CA GLY A 115 -1.60 24.49 -3.67
C GLY A 115 -3.04 24.12 -3.39
N LYS A 116 -3.62 24.67 -2.30
CA LYS A 116 -5.04 24.48 -1.95
C LYS A 116 -6.03 24.92 -3.02
N SER A 117 -5.67 25.90 -3.87
CA SER A 117 -6.54 26.30 -4.98
C SER A 117 -6.48 25.32 -6.16
N VAL A 118 -5.41 24.52 -6.28
CA VAL A 118 -5.14 23.60 -7.38
C VAL A 118 -5.53 22.15 -7.07
N VAL A 119 -5.17 21.64 -5.90
CA VAL A 119 -5.37 20.22 -5.54
C VAL A 119 -6.82 19.91 -5.20
N ARG A 120 -7.25 18.67 -5.48
CA ARG A 120 -8.64 18.25 -5.29
C ARG A 120 -9.07 18.25 -3.83
N ASN A 121 -8.23 17.71 -2.95
CA ASN A 121 -8.43 17.78 -1.50
C ASN A 121 -7.36 18.70 -0.91
N GLU A 122 -7.74 19.63 -0.02
CA GLU A 122 -6.80 20.62 0.53
C GLU A 122 -5.63 19.99 1.31
N THR A 123 -5.77 18.73 1.72
CA THR A 123 -4.74 17.92 2.36
C THR A 123 -3.59 17.52 1.42
N ASP A 124 -3.81 17.55 0.10
CA ASP A 124 -3.00 16.84 -0.90
C ASP A 124 -2.01 17.73 -1.68
N ILE A 125 -1.55 18.83 -1.10
CA ILE A 125 -0.60 19.76 -1.76
C ILE A 125 0.65 19.01 -2.27
N VAL A 126 1.03 17.93 -1.58
CA VAL A 126 2.11 17.02 -1.94
C VAL A 126 1.99 16.46 -3.36
N PHE A 127 0.80 16.22 -3.90
CA PHE A 127 0.66 15.77 -5.29
C PHE A 127 1.04 16.87 -6.28
N LEU A 128 0.66 18.12 -6.01
CA LEU A 128 1.15 19.26 -6.81
C LEU A 128 2.67 19.41 -6.70
N THR A 129 3.24 19.27 -5.50
CA THR A 129 4.70 19.30 -5.29
C THR A 129 5.40 18.26 -6.16
N HIS A 130 4.92 17.03 -6.18
CA HIS A 130 5.49 15.95 -6.98
C HIS A 130 5.29 16.17 -8.48
N LEU A 131 4.13 16.65 -8.93
CA LEU A 131 3.92 17.00 -10.34
C LEU A 131 4.92 18.07 -10.80
N ILE A 132 5.11 19.15 -10.03
CA ILE A 132 6.11 20.19 -10.32
C ILE A 132 7.51 19.55 -10.37
N LEU A 133 7.86 18.71 -9.40
CA LEU A 133 9.14 18.02 -9.35
C LEU A 133 9.36 17.19 -10.62
N TYR A 134 8.41 16.35 -11.03
CA TYR A 134 8.57 15.46 -12.18
C TYR A 134 8.63 16.23 -13.51
N PHE A 135 7.80 17.26 -13.69
CA PHE A 135 7.84 18.08 -14.90
C PHE A 135 9.07 18.98 -15.00
N THR A 136 9.71 19.33 -13.88
CA THR A 136 10.93 20.15 -13.87
C THR A 136 12.22 19.34 -13.84
N THR A 137 12.15 18.03 -13.54
CA THR A 137 13.33 17.16 -13.46
C THR A 137 13.25 15.99 -14.45
N SER A 138 12.24 15.12 -14.33
CA SER A 138 12.11 13.89 -15.10
C SER A 138 11.94 14.15 -16.60
N VAL A 139 11.04 15.07 -16.96
CA VAL A 139 10.77 15.40 -18.37
C VAL A 139 11.99 16.06 -19.05
N PRO A 140 12.60 17.13 -18.51
CA PRO A 140 13.79 17.73 -19.12
C PRO A 140 14.98 16.75 -19.17
N SER A 141 15.16 15.94 -18.12
CA SER A 141 16.20 14.91 -18.07
C SER A 141 16.04 13.87 -19.17
N ALA A 142 14.81 13.40 -19.42
CA ALA A 142 14.51 12.50 -20.53
C ALA A 142 14.80 13.15 -21.88
N LEU A 143 14.31 14.38 -22.12
CA LEU A 143 14.54 15.11 -23.37
C LEU A 143 16.05 15.29 -23.64
N LEU A 144 16.81 15.67 -22.61
CA LEU A 144 18.25 15.85 -22.70
C LEU A 144 18.99 14.54 -23.00
N LEU A 145 18.52 13.39 -22.49
CA LEU A 145 19.09 12.09 -22.87
C LEU A 145 18.86 11.76 -24.34
N PHE A 146 17.72 12.15 -24.91
CA PHE A 146 17.41 11.91 -26.32
C PHE A 146 18.20 12.83 -27.26
N THR A 147 18.55 14.05 -26.84
CA THR A 147 19.31 15.01 -27.65
C THR A 147 20.83 14.94 -27.42
N HIS A 148 21.27 14.74 -26.18
CA HIS A 148 22.66 14.76 -25.74
C HIS A 148 22.97 13.61 -24.79
N PHE A 149 22.87 12.38 -25.29
CA PHE A 149 23.09 11.18 -24.47
C PHE A 149 24.47 11.15 -23.80
N SER A 150 24.46 10.86 -22.49
CA SER A 150 25.65 10.51 -21.71
C SER A 150 25.31 9.35 -20.78
N TRP A 151 26.24 8.40 -20.62
CA TRP A 151 26.05 7.26 -19.72
C TRP A 151 25.90 7.68 -18.26
N PHE A 152 26.67 8.68 -17.81
CA PHE A 152 26.54 9.21 -16.45
C PHE A 152 25.16 9.81 -16.22
N HIS A 153 24.69 10.63 -17.15
CA HIS A 153 23.34 11.20 -17.09
C HIS A 153 22.29 10.09 -17.11
N GLY A 154 22.45 9.05 -17.93
CA GLY A 154 21.53 7.91 -17.96
C GLY A 154 21.43 7.20 -16.61
N ILE A 155 22.56 6.94 -15.94
CA ILE A 155 22.59 6.33 -14.61
C ILE A 155 21.90 7.22 -13.58
N PHE A 156 22.24 8.51 -13.53
CA PHE A 156 21.61 9.46 -12.60
C PHE A 156 20.11 9.63 -12.88
N HIS A 157 19.70 9.58 -14.15
CA HIS A 157 18.28 9.58 -14.53
C HIS A 157 17.57 8.38 -13.94
N VAL A 158 18.08 7.16 -14.10
CA VAL A 158 17.45 5.96 -13.53
C VAL A 158 17.42 6.01 -12.01
N VAL A 159 18.50 6.45 -11.34
CA VAL A 159 18.50 6.62 -9.87
C VAL A 159 17.41 7.59 -9.41
N MET A 160 17.26 8.71 -10.12
CA MET A 160 16.18 9.68 -9.87
C MET A 160 14.79 9.08 -10.13
N GLN A 161 14.58 8.33 -11.22
CA GLN A 161 13.29 7.70 -11.50
C GLN A 161 12.93 6.66 -10.44
N VAL A 162 13.89 5.84 -10.01
CA VAL A 162 13.69 4.84 -8.96
C VAL A 162 13.31 5.50 -7.63
N SER A 163 13.90 6.65 -7.27
CA SER A 163 13.52 7.37 -6.05
C SER A 163 12.13 8.01 -6.14
N TYR A 164 11.64 8.32 -7.35
CA TYR A 164 10.30 8.87 -7.57
C TYR A 164 9.22 7.81 -7.73
N THR A 165 9.59 6.59 -8.12
CA THR A 165 8.68 5.49 -8.50
C THR A 165 7.63 5.19 -7.43
N GLY A 166 8.02 5.10 -6.16
CA GLY A 166 7.09 4.80 -5.07
C GLY A 166 6.01 5.89 -4.94
N ALA A 167 6.44 7.13 -4.70
CA ALA A 167 5.52 8.27 -4.59
C ALA A 167 4.67 8.46 -5.86
N TYR A 168 5.25 8.37 -7.06
CA TYR A 168 4.47 8.47 -8.30
C TYR A 168 3.41 7.37 -8.41
N THR A 169 3.77 6.12 -8.14
CA THR A 169 2.84 4.98 -8.24
C THR A 169 1.67 5.13 -7.28
N LEU A 170 1.92 5.59 -6.05
CA LEU A 170 0.86 5.77 -5.08
C LEU A 170 0.06 7.07 -5.28
N MET A 171 0.64 8.11 -5.87
CA MET A 171 -0.15 9.22 -6.42
C MET A 171 -1.08 8.73 -7.54
N MET A 172 -0.58 7.86 -8.42
CA MET A 172 -1.41 7.26 -9.48
C MET A 172 -2.46 6.31 -8.92
N HIS A 173 -2.17 5.59 -7.84
CA HIS A 173 -3.17 4.79 -7.11
C HIS A 173 -4.33 5.66 -6.63
N GLN A 174 -4.03 6.82 -6.01
CA GLN A 174 -5.07 7.78 -5.62
C GLN A 174 -5.78 8.39 -6.84
N HIS A 175 -5.06 8.65 -7.94
CA HIS A 175 -5.63 9.18 -9.18
C HIS A 175 -6.66 8.23 -9.79
N ILE A 176 -6.35 6.94 -9.92
CA ILE A 176 -7.20 5.96 -10.60
C ILE A 176 -8.43 5.56 -9.76
N HIS A 177 -8.32 5.57 -8.43
CA HIS A 177 -9.47 5.36 -7.53
C HIS A 177 -10.33 6.62 -7.40
N GLY A 178 -9.70 7.77 -7.15
CA GLY A 178 -10.36 9.06 -6.95
C GLY A 178 -10.86 9.75 -8.23
N ARG A 179 -10.42 9.28 -9.40
CA ARG A 179 -10.64 9.88 -10.73
C ARG A 179 -10.00 11.27 -10.83
N GLY A 180 -8.72 11.36 -10.48
CA GLY A 180 -7.94 12.59 -10.52
C GLY A 180 -7.53 13.12 -9.15
N VAL A 181 -6.39 13.83 -9.13
CA VAL A 181 -5.79 14.40 -7.91
C VAL A 181 -5.88 15.93 -7.86
N LEU A 182 -6.19 16.58 -8.98
CA LEU A 182 -6.41 18.03 -9.06
C LEU A 182 -7.90 18.40 -9.16
N LYS A 183 -8.21 19.68 -8.92
CA LYS A 183 -9.58 20.20 -9.11
C LYS A 183 -9.99 20.14 -10.58
N LYS A 184 -11.31 20.17 -10.79
CA LYS A 184 -11.93 20.09 -12.13
C LYS A 184 -11.46 21.19 -13.09
N ASP A 185 -11.11 22.37 -12.58
CA ASP A 185 -10.57 23.48 -13.39
C ASP A 185 -9.24 23.09 -14.07
N TYR A 186 -8.53 22.11 -13.51
CA TYR A 186 -7.28 21.55 -14.04
C TYR A 186 -7.46 20.16 -14.65
N ALA A 187 -8.71 19.72 -14.91
CA ALA A 187 -9.01 18.36 -15.36
C ALA A 187 -8.27 17.96 -16.64
N TRP A 188 -8.05 18.90 -17.56
CA TRP A 188 -7.28 18.62 -18.78
C TRP A 188 -5.84 18.20 -18.44
N PHE A 189 -5.16 18.94 -17.58
CA PHE A 189 -3.79 18.59 -17.16
C PHE A 189 -3.79 17.31 -16.32
N ASP A 190 -4.73 17.19 -15.38
CA ASP A 190 -4.88 16.02 -14.49
C ASP A 190 -5.13 14.71 -15.26
N GLN A 191 -5.83 14.77 -16.39
CA GLN A 191 -6.08 13.60 -17.24
C GLN A 191 -4.92 13.32 -18.21
N THR A 192 -4.09 14.32 -18.53
CA THR A 192 -3.06 14.19 -19.57
C THR A 192 -1.67 13.92 -19.04
N PHE A 193 -1.33 14.36 -17.82
CA PHE A 193 -0.01 14.13 -17.25
C PHE A 193 0.40 12.65 -17.20
N PRO A 194 -0.49 11.66 -16.93
CA PRO A 194 -0.08 10.25 -16.88
C PRO A 194 0.45 9.77 -18.23
N TYR A 195 -0.05 10.31 -19.35
CA TYR A 195 0.45 9.90 -20.67
C TYR A 195 1.89 10.33 -20.94
N ILE A 196 2.40 11.33 -20.21
CA ILE A 196 3.80 11.76 -20.26
C ILE A 196 4.61 11.04 -19.17
N LEU A 197 4.09 10.98 -17.94
CA LEU A 197 4.84 10.54 -16.78
C LEU A 197 4.82 9.01 -16.57
N ASP A 198 3.76 8.30 -16.95
CA ASP A 198 3.65 6.84 -16.78
C ASP A 198 4.84 6.11 -17.42
N PRO A 199 5.19 6.35 -18.71
CA PRO A 199 6.30 5.63 -19.34
C PRO A 199 7.65 5.97 -18.69
N LEU A 200 7.85 7.20 -18.24
CA LEU A 200 9.09 7.64 -17.55
C LEU A 200 9.27 6.93 -16.22
N MET A 201 8.16 6.60 -15.55
CA MET A 201 8.13 5.90 -14.28
C MET A 201 8.05 4.38 -14.46
N GLY A 202 8.00 3.88 -15.70
CA GLY A 202 7.93 2.45 -15.98
C GLY A 202 6.53 1.83 -15.97
N HIS A 203 5.49 2.66 -15.93
CA HIS A 203 4.12 2.21 -16.16
C HIS A 203 3.82 2.14 -17.66
N THR A 204 3.04 1.15 -18.07
CA THR A 204 2.35 1.18 -19.37
C THR A 204 1.02 1.92 -19.21
N TRP A 205 0.63 2.67 -20.23
CA TRP A 205 -0.53 3.55 -20.15
C TRP A 205 -1.78 2.78 -19.71
N ASN A 206 -2.51 3.29 -18.72
CA ASN A 206 -3.75 2.72 -18.18
C ASN A 206 -3.71 1.25 -17.71
N SER A 207 -2.61 0.51 -17.89
CA SER A 207 -2.54 -0.90 -17.50
C SER A 207 -2.60 -1.07 -16.00
N TYR A 208 -2.02 -0.14 -15.23
CA TYR A 208 -2.17 -0.13 -13.77
C TYR A 208 -3.64 0.01 -13.35
N PHE A 209 -4.44 0.86 -14.01
CA PHE A 209 -5.88 0.96 -13.75
C PHE A 209 -6.63 -0.34 -14.07
N TYR A 210 -6.37 -0.95 -15.23
CA TYR A 210 -7.06 -2.18 -15.60
C TYR A 210 -6.66 -3.37 -14.71
N HIS A 211 -5.38 -3.48 -14.36
CA HIS A 211 -4.90 -4.53 -13.49
C HIS A 211 -5.35 -4.32 -12.03
N HIS A 212 -5.11 -3.14 -11.46
CA HIS A 212 -5.42 -2.88 -10.06
C HIS A 212 -6.92 -2.77 -9.81
N VAL A 213 -7.60 -1.81 -10.47
CA VAL A 213 -8.98 -1.45 -10.16
C VAL A 213 -9.99 -2.41 -10.81
N LYS A 214 -9.74 -2.82 -12.06
CA LYS A 214 -10.72 -3.61 -12.82
C LYS A 214 -10.54 -5.12 -12.68
N HIS A 215 -9.46 -5.57 -12.05
CA HIS A 215 -9.09 -6.97 -11.93
C HIS A 215 -8.73 -7.35 -10.49
N HIS A 216 -7.62 -6.86 -9.93
CA HIS A 216 -7.14 -7.24 -8.59
C HIS A 216 -8.16 -6.94 -7.48
N HIS A 217 -8.70 -5.72 -7.42
CA HIS A 217 -9.77 -5.36 -6.46
C HIS A 217 -11.07 -6.15 -6.64
N VAL A 218 -11.34 -6.62 -7.85
CA VAL A 218 -12.56 -7.41 -8.13
C VAL A 218 -12.41 -8.83 -7.60
N GLU A 219 -11.19 -9.37 -7.64
CA GLU A 219 -10.91 -10.75 -7.26
C GLU A 219 -10.30 -10.90 -5.86
N GLY A 220 -9.80 -9.81 -5.24
CA GLY A 220 -9.39 -9.77 -3.82
C GLY A 220 -8.25 -10.74 -3.47
N ASN A 221 -7.22 -10.87 -4.33
CA ASN A 221 -6.20 -11.92 -4.23
C ASN A 221 -6.75 -13.36 -4.28
N GLY A 222 -8.02 -13.54 -4.64
CA GLY A 222 -8.69 -14.83 -4.80
C GLY A 222 -8.21 -15.61 -6.04
N PRO A 223 -8.79 -16.80 -6.29
CA PRO A 223 -8.25 -17.74 -7.28
C PRO A 223 -8.30 -17.25 -8.73
N ASP A 224 -9.18 -16.32 -9.06
CA ASP A 224 -9.28 -15.75 -10.40
C ASP A 224 -8.35 -14.54 -10.60
N ASP A 225 -7.73 -14.04 -9.52
CA ASP A 225 -6.73 -12.99 -9.60
C ASP A 225 -5.46 -13.49 -10.30
N LYS A 226 -5.09 -12.86 -11.41
CA LYS A 226 -3.86 -13.12 -12.16
C LYS A 226 -2.58 -12.77 -11.39
N SER A 227 -2.67 -11.92 -10.37
CA SER A 227 -1.63 -11.66 -9.37
C SER A 227 -1.87 -12.37 -8.04
N SER A 228 -2.72 -13.41 -8.00
CA SER A 228 -2.95 -14.16 -6.76
C SER A 228 -1.69 -14.87 -6.25
N THR A 229 -1.50 -14.82 -4.94
CA THR A 229 -0.43 -15.54 -4.23
C THR A 229 -0.88 -16.89 -3.66
N ILE A 230 -2.18 -17.21 -3.66
CA ILE A 230 -2.74 -18.31 -2.83
C ILE A 230 -2.25 -19.70 -3.28
N ARG A 231 -1.98 -19.88 -4.58
CA ARG A 231 -1.48 -21.15 -5.15
C ARG A 231 0.01 -21.38 -4.88
N TYR A 232 0.71 -20.37 -4.38
CA TYR A 232 2.14 -20.44 -4.13
C TYR A 232 2.43 -20.73 -2.66
N GLN A 233 3.44 -21.55 -2.42
CA GLN A 233 4.19 -21.53 -1.16
C GLN A 233 4.92 -20.17 -1.03
N ARG A 234 4.44 -19.31 -0.13
CA ARG A 234 4.78 -17.87 -0.09
C ARG A 234 6.11 -17.53 0.61
N ASP A 235 6.81 -18.53 1.11
CA ASP A 235 8.19 -18.47 1.64
C ASP A 235 9.21 -19.21 0.74
N SER A 236 8.81 -19.59 -0.50
CA SER A 236 9.67 -20.28 -1.45
C SER A 236 10.20 -19.35 -2.54
N VAL A 237 11.52 -19.29 -2.67
CA VAL A 237 12.21 -18.50 -3.73
C VAL A 237 11.80 -18.94 -5.13
N LEU A 238 11.69 -20.25 -5.38
CA LEU A 238 11.32 -20.77 -6.70
C LEU A 238 9.90 -20.35 -7.08
N HIS A 239 8.98 -20.39 -6.13
CA HIS A 239 7.60 -19.97 -6.35
C HIS A 239 7.48 -18.47 -6.56
N PHE A 240 8.24 -17.68 -5.81
CA PHE A 240 8.34 -16.25 -6.03
C PHE A 240 8.89 -15.91 -7.43
N LEU A 241 9.95 -16.58 -7.88
CA LEU A 241 10.50 -16.40 -9.23
C LEU A 241 9.50 -16.80 -10.32
N HIS A 242 8.75 -17.89 -10.12
CA HIS A 242 7.68 -18.28 -11.04
C HIS A 242 6.55 -17.24 -11.09
N TYR A 243 6.12 -16.76 -9.92
CA TYR A 243 5.11 -15.70 -9.79
C TYR A 243 5.53 -14.42 -10.51
N VAL A 244 6.74 -13.92 -10.23
CA VAL A 244 7.30 -12.73 -10.88
C VAL A 244 7.42 -12.96 -12.38
N GLY A 245 8.03 -14.08 -12.82
CA GLY A 245 8.24 -14.37 -14.23
C GLY A 245 6.93 -14.44 -15.01
N LYS A 246 5.90 -15.09 -14.46
CA LYS A 246 4.56 -15.15 -15.07
C LYS A 246 4.00 -13.75 -15.30
N PHE A 247 3.97 -12.90 -14.28
CA PHE A 247 3.47 -11.53 -14.44
C PHE A 247 4.32 -10.75 -15.44
N TYR A 248 5.65 -10.79 -15.28
CA TYR A 248 6.58 -9.98 -16.06
C TYR A 248 6.47 -10.20 -17.57
N PHE A 249 6.30 -11.47 -17.98
CA PHE A 249 6.29 -11.86 -19.39
C PHE A 249 4.90 -12.09 -19.97
N LEU A 250 3.91 -12.47 -19.15
CA LEU A 250 2.60 -12.92 -19.65
C LEU A 250 1.43 -11.99 -19.29
N VAL A 251 1.60 -10.98 -18.42
CA VAL A 251 0.47 -10.11 -18.01
C VAL A 251 -0.22 -9.42 -19.18
N TRP A 252 0.52 -9.05 -20.23
CA TRP A 252 -0.02 -8.41 -21.43
C TRP A 252 -1.03 -9.30 -22.19
N LEU A 253 -0.95 -10.62 -21.98
CA LEU A 253 -1.86 -11.62 -22.56
C LEU A 253 -2.87 -12.16 -21.52
N ASP A 254 -2.42 -12.50 -20.32
CA ASP A 254 -3.24 -13.08 -19.26
C ASP A 254 -4.39 -12.17 -18.83
N LEU A 255 -4.15 -10.86 -18.74
CA LEU A 255 -5.14 -9.88 -18.29
C LEU A 255 -6.27 -9.66 -19.32
N PRO A 256 -6.02 -9.47 -20.62
CA PRO A 256 -7.11 -9.40 -21.59
C PRO A 256 -7.87 -10.73 -21.73
N LEU A 257 -7.18 -11.87 -21.68
CA LEU A 257 -7.84 -13.19 -21.68
C LEU A 257 -8.76 -13.37 -20.46
N TYR A 258 -8.34 -12.88 -19.28
CA TYR A 258 -9.20 -12.83 -18.11
C TYR A 258 -10.49 -12.05 -18.41
N PHE A 259 -10.38 -10.81 -18.91
CA PHE A 259 -11.56 -10.00 -19.21
C PHE A 259 -12.47 -10.64 -20.26
N ILE A 260 -11.90 -11.28 -21.28
CA ILE A 260 -12.66 -12.06 -22.29
C ILE A 260 -13.41 -13.21 -21.61
N SER A 261 -12.75 -13.98 -20.75
CA SER A 261 -13.37 -15.11 -20.03
C SER A 261 -14.53 -14.68 -19.11
N LYS A 262 -14.52 -13.42 -18.64
CA LYS A 262 -15.60 -12.81 -17.85
C LYS A 262 -16.64 -12.06 -18.71
N GLY A 263 -16.59 -12.18 -20.04
CA GLY A 263 -17.52 -11.50 -20.96
C GLY A 263 -17.31 -9.98 -21.07
N ARG A 264 -16.21 -9.44 -20.54
CA ARG A 264 -15.91 -7.99 -20.49
C ARG A 264 -15.09 -7.55 -21.69
N TYR A 265 -15.57 -7.83 -22.90
CA TYR A 265 -14.83 -7.62 -24.16
C TYR A 265 -14.36 -6.17 -24.38
N GLN A 266 -15.16 -5.17 -24.02
CA GLN A 266 -14.77 -3.76 -24.15
C GLN A 266 -13.58 -3.40 -23.24
N VAL A 267 -13.55 -3.96 -22.02
CA VAL A 267 -12.44 -3.77 -21.07
C VAL A 267 -11.19 -4.45 -21.60
N ALA A 268 -11.33 -5.69 -22.12
CA ALA A 268 -10.23 -6.44 -22.73
C ALA A 268 -9.62 -5.68 -23.91
N ALA A 269 -10.45 -5.16 -24.82
CA ALA A 269 -10.01 -4.41 -26.00
C ALA A 269 -9.28 -3.13 -25.61
N ARG A 270 -9.81 -2.35 -24.63
CA ARG A 270 -9.16 -1.13 -24.17
C ARG A 270 -7.83 -1.41 -23.48
N GLN A 271 -7.79 -2.40 -22.57
CA GLN A 271 -6.54 -2.77 -21.90
C GLN A 271 -5.49 -3.25 -22.92
N THR A 272 -5.88 -4.09 -23.89
CA THR A 272 -4.98 -4.55 -24.96
C THR A 272 -4.46 -3.38 -25.79
N PHE A 273 -5.34 -2.44 -26.17
CA PHE A 273 -4.96 -1.25 -26.93
C PHE A 273 -3.90 -0.43 -26.21
N TRP A 274 -4.09 -0.18 -24.92
CA TRP A 274 -3.14 0.65 -24.16
C TRP A 274 -1.82 -0.06 -23.87
N GLU A 275 -1.85 -1.35 -23.55
CA GLU A 275 -0.64 -2.15 -23.31
C GLU A 275 0.20 -2.27 -24.59
N LEU A 276 -0.42 -2.67 -25.71
CA LEU A 276 0.28 -2.78 -26.99
C LEU A 276 0.70 -1.41 -27.53
N GLY A 277 -0.11 -0.38 -27.34
CA GLY A 277 0.24 1.01 -27.68
C GLY A 277 1.48 1.49 -26.93
N SER A 278 1.62 1.11 -25.64
CA SER A 278 2.81 1.40 -24.85
C SER A 278 4.05 0.68 -25.41
N TYR A 279 3.93 -0.58 -25.82
CA TYR A 279 5.03 -1.31 -26.46
C TYR A 279 5.41 -0.73 -27.82
N VAL A 280 4.44 -0.35 -28.65
CA VAL A 280 4.70 0.32 -29.93
C VAL A 280 5.42 1.65 -29.71
N PHE A 281 4.99 2.43 -28.71
CA PHE A 281 5.66 3.66 -28.33
C PHE A 281 7.10 3.40 -27.91
N GLN A 282 7.34 2.49 -26.97
CA GLN A 282 8.69 2.17 -26.49
C GLN A 282 9.59 1.64 -27.61
N TYR A 283 9.06 0.77 -28.47
CA TYR A 283 9.79 0.28 -29.65
C TYR A 283 10.14 1.42 -30.60
N THR A 284 9.21 2.34 -30.87
CA THR A 284 9.46 3.51 -31.72
C THR A 284 10.55 4.40 -31.12
N MET A 285 10.49 4.71 -29.83
CA MET A 285 11.52 5.49 -29.13
C MET A 285 12.87 4.78 -29.19
N PHE A 286 12.89 3.44 -29.00
CA PHE A 286 14.10 2.64 -29.11
C PHE A 286 14.71 2.71 -30.51
N LYS A 287 13.90 2.70 -31.57
CA LYS A 287 14.37 2.88 -32.95
C LYS A 287 14.95 4.27 -33.20
N LEU A 288 14.45 5.31 -32.53
CA LEU A 288 14.98 6.67 -32.64
C LEU A 288 16.32 6.81 -31.91
N ASN A 289 16.41 6.35 -30.66
CA ASN A 289 17.64 6.37 -29.88
C ASN A 289 17.66 5.20 -28.88
N PRO A 290 18.37 4.10 -29.19
CA PRO A 290 18.41 2.91 -28.34
C PRO A 290 18.99 3.18 -26.96
N LYS A 291 20.04 4.03 -26.89
CA LYS A 291 20.75 4.32 -25.64
C LYS A 291 19.87 5.13 -24.70
N ALA A 292 19.25 6.22 -25.19
CA ALA A 292 18.34 7.02 -24.39
C ALA A 292 17.12 6.21 -23.95
N SER A 293 16.51 5.45 -24.87
CA SER A 293 15.31 4.66 -24.57
C SER A 293 15.54 3.57 -23.53
N LEU A 294 16.73 2.99 -23.48
CA LEU A 294 17.11 2.04 -22.44
C LEU A 294 16.96 2.65 -21.04
N PHE A 295 17.51 3.84 -20.82
CA PHE A 295 17.49 4.51 -19.50
C PHE A 295 16.17 5.21 -19.19
N VAL A 296 15.49 5.74 -20.21
CA VAL A 296 14.28 6.56 -20.02
C VAL A 296 13.01 5.70 -19.93
N PHE A 297 12.94 4.55 -20.61
CA PHE A 297 11.72 3.76 -20.70
C PHE A 297 11.90 2.28 -20.32
N LEU A 298 12.90 1.60 -20.88
CA LEU A 298 13.00 0.13 -20.73
C LEU A 298 13.47 -0.28 -19.33
N LEU A 299 14.48 0.39 -18.77
CA LEU A 299 14.93 0.14 -17.41
C LEU A 299 13.86 0.54 -16.38
N PRO A 300 13.21 1.72 -16.45
CA PRO A 300 12.07 2.02 -15.59
C PRO A 300 10.95 0.99 -15.68
N LEU A 301 10.54 0.57 -16.89
CA LEU A 301 9.53 -0.49 -17.05
C LEU A 301 9.97 -1.79 -16.35
N ALA A 302 11.23 -2.16 -16.55
CA ALA A 302 11.78 -3.38 -15.99
C ALA A 302 11.80 -3.37 -14.46
N VAL A 303 12.21 -2.25 -13.87
CA VAL A 303 12.24 -2.05 -12.41
C VAL A 303 10.83 -1.97 -11.84
N MET A 304 9.92 -1.23 -12.48
CA MET A 304 8.53 -1.08 -12.04
C MET A 304 7.82 -2.42 -11.95
N ARG A 305 7.90 -3.25 -13.00
CA ARG A 305 7.26 -4.59 -13.00
C ARG A 305 7.76 -5.47 -11.87
N LEU A 306 9.07 -5.45 -11.61
CA LEU A 306 9.65 -6.19 -10.50
C LEU A 306 9.17 -5.63 -9.15
N GLY A 307 9.20 -4.31 -8.99
CA GLY A 307 8.78 -3.61 -7.77
C GLY A 307 7.32 -3.88 -7.42
N LEU A 308 6.39 -3.79 -8.38
CA LEU A 308 4.97 -4.09 -8.18
C LEU A 308 4.74 -5.54 -7.72
N MET A 309 5.50 -6.51 -8.27
CA MET A 309 5.35 -7.91 -7.89
C MET A 309 5.97 -8.24 -6.54
N ILE A 310 7.09 -7.61 -6.19
CA ILE A 310 7.63 -7.66 -4.83
C ILE A 310 6.62 -7.07 -3.84
N GLY A 311 6.05 -5.90 -4.15
CA GLY A 311 5.05 -5.23 -3.31
C GLY A 311 3.82 -6.10 -3.09
N ASN A 312 3.20 -6.59 -4.17
CA ASN A 312 2.02 -7.46 -4.09
C ASN A 312 2.30 -8.75 -3.31
N TRP A 313 3.47 -9.37 -3.50
CA TRP A 313 3.85 -10.54 -2.73
C TRP A 313 3.95 -10.22 -1.24
N GLY A 314 4.63 -9.14 -0.86
CA GLY A 314 4.72 -8.70 0.54
C GLY A 314 3.36 -8.39 1.16
N GLN A 315 2.46 -7.78 0.38
CA GLN A 315 1.08 -7.44 0.78
C GLN A 315 0.19 -8.65 1.01
N HIS A 316 0.39 -9.73 0.25
CA HIS A 316 -0.50 -10.90 0.18
C HIS A 316 0.21 -12.23 0.47
N ALA A 317 1.35 -12.24 1.16
CA ALA A 317 2.07 -13.47 1.47
C ALA A 317 1.49 -14.25 2.66
N LEU A 318 0.87 -13.54 3.60
CA LEU A 318 0.39 -14.06 4.87
C LEU A 318 -1.14 -14.20 4.86
N VAL A 319 -1.64 -15.04 3.97
CA VAL A 319 -3.08 -15.32 3.83
C VAL A 319 -3.52 -16.34 4.87
N ASP A 320 -4.51 -15.99 5.69
CA ASP A 320 -5.10 -16.90 6.67
C ASP A 320 -5.65 -18.15 6.01
N ARG A 321 -5.46 -19.32 6.64
CA ARG A 321 -5.93 -20.58 6.04
C ARG A 321 -7.41 -20.83 6.28
N ASP A 322 -7.99 -20.29 7.33
CA ASP A 322 -9.35 -20.60 7.77
C ASP A 322 -10.36 -19.77 6.97
N GLU A 323 -10.15 -18.46 6.87
CA GLU A 323 -11.01 -17.55 6.08
C GLU A 323 -10.17 -16.71 5.08
N PRO A 324 -9.66 -17.33 4.01
CA PRO A 324 -8.74 -16.69 3.06
C PRO A 324 -9.40 -15.68 2.12
N ASP A 325 -10.72 -15.59 2.10
CA ASP A 325 -11.53 -14.68 1.27
C ASP A 325 -11.91 -13.37 2.00
N SER A 326 -11.60 -13.26 3.30
CA SER A 326 -11.78 -12.04 4.07
C SER A 326 -10.63 -11.06 3.84
N ASP A 327 -10.93 -9.80 3.48
CA ASP A 327 -9.93 -8.76 3.29
C ASP A 327 -9.08 -8.51 4.55
N TYR A 328 -9.64 -8.73 5.74
CA TYR A 328 -8.91 -8.65 7.01
C TYR A 328 -7.82 -9.71 7.14
N ARG A 329 -7.95 -10.82 6.41
CA ARG A 329 -7.15 -12.04 6.58
C ARG A 329 -6.37 -12.43 5.32
N SER A 330 -6.68 -11.82 4.19
CA SER A 330 -5.98 -11.99 2.91
C SER A 330 -4.91 -10.91 2.66
N SER A 331 -4.87 -9.88 3.52
CA SER A 331 -3.97 -8.73 3.44
C SER A 331 -3.38 -8.39 4.83
N ILE A 332 -2.40 -7.49 4.85
CA ILE A 332 -1.74 -7.05 6.10
C ILE A 332 -1.71 -5.53 6.21
N THR A 333 -1.54 -5.04 7.44
CA THR A 333 -1.27 -3.61 7.72
C THR A 333 0.14 -3.43 8.25
N LEU A 334 0.87 -2.48 7.67
CA LEU A 334 2.20 -2.05 8.10
C LEU A 334 2.09 -0.64 8.69
N LEU A 335 2.42 -0.52 9.98
CA LEU A 335 2.55 0.72 10.70
C LEU A 335 4.04 1.07 10.80
N ASP A 336 4.38 2.34 10.99
CA ASP A 336 5.79 2.73 11.18
C ASP A 336 6.73 2.21 10.08
N VAL A 337 6.37 2.51 8.83
CA VAL A 337 7.15 2.12 7.66
C VAL A 337 7.37 3.31 6.73
N PRO A 338 8.53 3.37 6.03
CA PRO A 338 8.82 4.42 5.05
C PRO A 338 7.72 4.58 4.00
N SER A 339 7.07 3.50 3.58
CA SER A 339 5.95 3.55 2.63
C SER A 339 4.76 4.38 3.12
N ASN A 340 4.48 4.46 4.43
CA ASN A 340 3.39 5.32 4.92
C ASN A 340 3.71 6.81 4.74
N ARG A 341 4.97 7.17 4.95
CA ARG A 341 5.43 8.56 4.81
C ARG A 341 5.65 8.97 3.35
N HIS A 342 6.37 8.15 2.60
CA HIS A 342 6.83 8.48 1.25
C HIS A 342 5.88 8.04 0.15
N CYS A 343 5.01 7.06 0.44
CA CYS A 343 4.07 6.45 -0.51
C CYS A 343 2.62 6.55 0.00
N PHE A 344 2.28 7.62 0.72
CA PHE A 344 0.88 7.97 1.03
C PHE A 344 0.10 6.86 1.74
N ASN A 345 0.57 6.42 2.90
CA ASN A 345 -0.10 5.40 3.74
C ASN A 345 -0.34 4.04 3.06
N ASP A 346 0.52 3.64 2.11
CA ASP A 346 0.45 2.33 1.42
C ASP A 346 0.57 1.11 2.38
N GLY A 347 1.15 1.30 3.55
CA GLY A 347 1.19 0.28 4.60
C GLY A 347 -0.19 -0.12 5.10
N TYR A 348 -1.22 0.72 4.96
CA TYR A 348 -2.60 0.39 5.36
C TYR A 348 -3.36 -0.39 4.26
N HIS A 349 -2.76 -1.45 3.74
CA HIS A 349 -3.30 -2.19 2.61
C HIS A 349 -4.61 -2.93 2.92
N THR A 350 -4.77 -3.45 4.13
CA THR A 350 -6.08 -3.98 4.59
C THR A 350 -7.17 -2.92 4.55
N SER A 351 -6.88 -1.72 5.06
CA SER A 351 -7.81 -0.60 5.00
C SER A 351 -8.20 -0.28 3.55
N HIS A 352 -7.21 -0.32 2.65
CA HIS A 352 -7.40 -0.06 1.23
C HIS A 352 -8.28 -1.11 0.53
N HIS A 353 -8.11 -2.42 0.79
CA HIS A 353 -9.01 -3.46 0.26
C HIS A 353 -10.45 -3.30 0.75
N LEU A 354 -10.63 -3.00 2.05
CA LEU A 354 -11.95 -2.77 2.64
C LEU A 354 -12.69 -1.57 2.03
N ASN A 355 -11.98 -0.55 1.57
CA ASN A 355 -12.57 0.57 0.85
C ASN A 355 -11.54 1.20 -0.11
N PRO A 356 -11.53 0.79 -1.39
CA PRO A 356 -10.54 1.27 -2.36
C PRO A 356 -10.67 2.75 -2.72
N LEU A 357 -11.82 3.38 -2.42
CA LEU A 357 -12.07 4.80 -2.66
C LEU A 357 -11.68 5.69 -1.47
N ARG A 358 -11.20 5.10 -0.37
CA ARG A 358 -10.80 5.85 0.81
C ARG A 358 -9.59 6.72 0.48
N HIS A 359 -9.67 7.98 0.88
CA HIS A 359 -8.55 8.91 0.75
C HIS A 359 -7.38 8.44 1.61
N TRP A 360 -6.15 8.54 1.10
CA TRP A 360 -4.98 7.97 1.76
C TRP A 360 -4.75 8.45 3.21
N ARG A 361 -5.13 9.68 3.56
CA ARG A 361 -5.00 10.20 4.94
C ARG A 361 -6.05 9.68 5.91
N GLU A 362 -7.12 9.07 5.40
CA GLU A 362 -8.18 8.50 6.20
C GLU A 362 -7.90 7.05 6.60
N HIS A 363 -6.88 6.40 6.04
CA HIS A 363 -6.56 5.01 6.41
C HIS A 363 -6.22 4.83 7.89
N PRO A 364 -5.37 5.66 8.53
CA PRO A 364 -5.10 5.55 9.97
C PRO A 364 -6.35 5.77 10.84
N VAL A 365 -7.20 6.74 10.45
CA VAL A 365 -8.48 7.02 11.13
C VAL A 365 -9.42 5.84 11.03
N ALA A 366 -9.55 5.25 9.84
CA ALA A 366 -10.40 4.10 9.59
C ALA A 366 -9.90 2.85 10.31
N PHE A 367 -8.58 2.64 10.34
CA PHE A 367 -7.95 1.55 11.09
C PHE A 367 -8.31 1.66 12.57
N LEU A 368 -8.07 2.81 13.20
CA LEU A 368 -8.31 2.98 14.63
C LEU A 368 -9.80 2.88 14.99
N LYS A 369 -10.70 3.42 14.16
CA LYS A 369 -12.16 3.25 14.34
C LYS A 369 -12.60 1.79 14.27
N ALA A 370 -11.93 0.98 13.45
CA ALA A 370 -12.26 -0.43 13.24
C ALA A 370 -11.32 -1.37 14.00
N LYS A 371 -10.51 -0.88 14.95
CA LYS A 371 -9.45 -1.65 15.63
C LYS A 371 -9.98 -2.96 16.22
N HIS A 372 -11.15 -2.92 16.86
CA HIS A 372 -11.80 -4.10 17.41
C HIS A 372 -12.30 -5.08 16.33
N THR A 373 -12.76 -4.59 15.18
CA THR A 373 -13.10 -5.44 14.04
C THR A 373 -11.86 -6.12 13.46
N TYR A 374 -10.72 -5.41 13.38
CA TYR A 374 -9.44 -6.01 13.00
C TYR A 374 -9.04 -7.13 13.97
N ALA A 375 -9.18 -6.89 15.28
CA ALA A 375 -8.93 -7.88 16.32
C ALA A 375 -9.83 -9.13 16.18
N ALA A 376 -11.14 -8.92 16.05
CA ALA A 376 -12.13 -9.99 15.94
C ALA A 376 -11.91 -10.88 14.71
N ASN A 377 -11.42 -10.30 13.60
CA ASN A 377 -11.11 -11.03 12.37
C ASN A 377 -9.68 -11.59 12.34
N GLY A 378 -8.89 -11.42 13.41
CA GLY A 378 -7.51 -11.90 13.46
C GLY A 378 -6.58 -11.25 12.43
N ALA A 379 -6.83 -9.99 12.06
CA ALA A 379 -6.02 -9.25 11.10
C ALA A 379 -4.55 -9.14 11.57
N LEU A 380 -3.63 -9.08 10.61
CA LEU A 380 -2.21 -9.00 10.90
C LEU A 380 -1.70 -7.57 10.75
N VAL A 381 -1.07 -7.08 11.81
CA VAL A 381 -0.45 -5.75 11.87
C VAL A 381 1.03 -5.93 12.17
N PHE A 382 1.87 -5.19 11.45
CA PHE A 382 3.31 -5.18 11.64
C PHE A 382 3.82 -3.76 11.80
N HIS A 383 5.01 -3.63 12.38
CA HIS A 383 5.76 -2.39 12.45
C HIS A 383 7.22 -2.59 12.05
N ASN A 384 7.88 -1.52 11.60
CA ASN A 384 9.32 -1.53 11.29
C ASN A 384 9.73 -2.61 10.26
N ILE A 385 8.83 -2.92 9.31
CA ILE A 385 9.11 -3.83 8.19
C ILE A 385 8.25 -3.45 6.99
N ASP A 386 8.86 -2.89 5.94
CA ASP A 386 8.15 -2.50 4.71
C ASP A 386 7.94 -3.71 3.76
N TYR A 387 7.10 -3.60 2.72
CA TYR A 387 6.73 -4.74 1.86
C TYR A 387 7.91 -5.42 1.16
N LEU A 388 8.94 -4.66 0.77
CA LEU A 388 10.18 -5.23 0.24
C LEU A 388 10.87 -6.11 1.29
N MET A 389 10.98 -5.63 2.53
CA MET A 389 11.62 -6.35 3.62
C MET A 389 10.77 -7.51 4.12
N MET A 390 9.44 -7.39 4.09
CA MET A 390 8.49 -8.48 4.31
C MET A 390 8.77 -9.61 3.31
N THR A 391 8.80 -9.30 2.01
CA THR A 391 9.11 -10.26 0.95
C THR A 391 10.48 -10.92 1.17
N LEU A 392 11.52 -10.13 1.39
CA LEU A 392 12.87 -10.68 1.60
C LEU A 392 12.98 -11.56 2.86
N SER A 393 12.29 -11.20 3.94
CA SER A 393 12.29 -11.98 5.19
C SER A 393 11.55 -13.31 5.02
N LEU A 394 10.43 -13.31 4.30
CA LEU A 394 9.71 -14.54 3.93
C LEU A 394 10.56 -15.47 3.07
N LEU A 395 11.23 -14.93 2.04
CA LEU A 395 12.10 -15.73 1.17
C LEU A 395 13.33 -16.30 1.90
N ARG A 396 13.79 -15.64 2.97
CA ARG A 396 14.82 -16.15 3.88
C ARG A 396 14.27 -17.05 4.98
N LYS A 397 12.95 -17.18 5.08
CA LYS A 397 12.25 -17.89 6.16
C LYS A 397 12.57 -17.34 7.55
N ASP A 398 12.86 -16.05 7.65
CA ASP A 398 13.17 -15.36 8.91
C ASP A 398 11.88 -15.01 9.66
N TYR A 399 11.13 -16.04 10.03
CA TYR A 399 9.87 -15.89 10.77
C TYR A 399 10.08 -15.31 12.17
N ALA A 400 11.27 -15.47 12.74
CA ALA A 400 11.61 -14.88 14.03
C ALA A 400 11.67 -13.36 13.94
N HIS A 401 12.24 -12.81 12.86
CA HIS A 401 12.18 -11.37 12.61
C HIS A 401 10.75 -10.90 12.35
N LEU A 402 9.99 -11.59 11.48
CA LEU A 402 8.59 -11.24 11.20
C LEU A 402 7.72 -11.21 12.46
N ALA A 403 7.85 -12.21 13.33
CA ALA A 403 7.08 -12.30 14.56
C ALA A 403 7.46 -11.23 15.60
N LYS A 404 8.71 -10.73 15.58
CA LYS A 404 9.13 -9.58 16.39
C LYS A 404 8.55 -8.26 15.87
N CYS A 405 8.42 -8.14 14.55
CA CYS A 405 7.80 -6.98 13.91
C CYS A 405 6.26 -7.01 14.00
N MET A 406 5.64 -8.11 14.41
CA MET A 406 4.18 -8.19 14.54
C MET A 406 3.70 -7.36 15.72
N VAL A 407 2.76 -6.44 15.48
CA VAL A 407 2.00 -5.74 16.51
C VAL A 407 0.74 -6.56 16.77
N PRO A 408 0.67 -7.36 17.85
CA PRO A 408 -0.50 -8.16 18.13
C PRO A 408 -1.71 -7.27 18.44
N ILE A 409 -2.85 -7.58 17.84
CA ILE A 409 -4.10 -6.85 18.04
C ILE A 409 -5.17 -7.76 18.64
N GLY A 410 -5.83 -7.28 19.69
CA GLY A 410 -6.80 -8.05 20.47
C GLY A 410 -6.16 -9.04 21.44
N GLU A 411 -6.89 -9.38 22.51
CA GLU A 411 -6.39 -10.18 23.62
C GLU A 411 -5.80 -11.54 23.17
N ARG A 412 -6.45 -12.21 22.21
CA ARG A 412 -5.99 -13.49 21.66
C ARG A 412 -4.58 -13.41 21.07
N GLN A 413 -4.30 -12.44 20.20
CA GLN A 413 -2.97 -12.28 19.61
C GLN A 413 -1.96 -11.74 20.62
N ILE A 414 -2.40 -10.85 21.52
CA ILE A 414 -1.53 -10.29 22.55
C ILE A 414 -1.02 -11.40 23.45
N ARG A 415 -1.85 -12.36 23.85
CA ARG A 415 -1.42 -13.49 24.69
C ARG A 415 -0.56 -14.54 23.96
N MET A 416 -0.42 -14.48 22.64
CA MET A 416 0.45 -15.42 21.91
C MET A 416 1.92 -15.25 22.28
N THR A 417 2.56 -16.38 22.57
CA THR A 417 4.01 -16.52 22.64
C THR A 417 4.66 -16.26 21.28
N MET A 418 5.98 -16.02 21.29
CA MET A 418 6.73 -15.81 20.04
C MET A 418 6.69 -17.04 19.13
N ASP A 419 6.73 -18.25 19.69
CA ASP A 419 6.67 -19.49 18.93
C ASP A 419 5.30 -19.71 18.28
N GLU A 420 4.22 -19.34 18.98
CA GLU A 420 2.86 -19.39 18.42
C GLU A 420 2.70 -18.39 17.26
N ARG A 421 3.25 -17.18 17.37
CA ARG A 421 3.27 -16.21 16.27
C ARG A 421 4.05 -16.75 15.07
N ILE A 422 5.24 -17.30 15.31
CA ILE A 422 6.05 -17.93 14.26
C ILE A 422 5.28 -19.05 13.56
N ALA A 423 4.63 -19.92 14.34
CA ALA A 423 3.84 -21.03 13.82
C ALA A 423 2.65 -20.54 12.98
N MET A 424 1.94 -19.52 13.45
CA MET A 424 0.84 -18.87 12.72
C MET A 424 1.32 -18.29 11.38
N LEU A 425 2.40 -17.51 11.38
CA LEU A 425 2.95 -16.92 10.16
C LEU A 425 3.41 -17.99 9.16
N LYS A 426 4.06 -19.07 9.63
CA LYS A 426 4.40 -20.22 8.78
C LYS A 426 3.17 -20.85 8.15
N ARG A 427 2.12 -21.07 8.93
CA ARG A 427 0.84 -21.63 8.46
C ARG A 427 0.24 -20.77 7.34
N HIS A 428 0.27 -19.45 7.45
CA HIS A 428 -0.30 -18.53 6.45
C HIS A 428 0.47 -18.48 5.13
N THR A 429 1.75 -18.88 5.12
CA THR A 429 2.53 -18.96 3.88
C THR A 429 2.26 -20.21 3.05
N GLN A 430 1.56 -21.21 3.59
CA GLN A 430 1.37 -22.50 2.93
C GLN A 430 0.46 -22.41 1.71
N ALA A 431 0.88 -22.97 0.58
CA ALA A 431 0.05 -23.04 -0.62
C ALA A 431 -1.34 -23.65 -0.32
N PHE A 432 -2.37 -23.14 -0.99
CA PHE A 432 -3.69 -23.77 -1.00
C PHE A 432 -3.76 -24.82 -2.09
N THR A 433 -4.33 -25.97 -1.78
CA THR A 433 -4.67 -26.98 -2.80
C THR A 433 -5.90 -26.54 -3.60
N GLU A 434 -6.11 -27.07 -4.80
CA GLU A 434 -7.31 -26.74 -5.59
C GLU A 434 -8.61 -27.15 -4.89
N ASP A 435 -8.60 -28.20 -4.08
CA ASP A 435 -9.78 -28.61 -3.30
C ASP A 435 -10.07 -27.63 -2.16
N GLU A 436 -9.03 -27.13 -1.48
CA GLU A 436 -9.21 -26.05 -0.49
C GLU A 436 -9.71 -24.77 -1.14
N ILE A 437 -9.18 -24.41 -2.31
CA ILE A 437 -9.65 -23.23 -3.05
C ILE A 437 -11.12 -23.38 -3.40
N LYS A 438 -11.54 -24.53 -3.94
CA LYS A 438 -12.94 -24.81 -4.27
C LYS A 438 -13.84 -24.81 -3.03
N ALA A 439 -13.34 -25.24 -1.88
CA ALA A 439 -14.11 -25.26 -0.64
C ALA A 439 -14.28 -23.85 -0.06
N LYS A 440 -13.21 -23.05 -0.05
CA LYS A 440 -13.15 -21.78 0.70
C LYS A 440 -13.53 -20.55 -0.13
N PHE A 441 -13.37 -20.58 -1.45
CA PHE A 441 -13.69 -19.45 -2.33
C PHE A 441 -14.97 -19.68 -3.15
N ARG A 442 -15.84 -20.59 -2.71
CA ARG A 442 -17.17 -20.76 -3.32
C ARG A 442 -17.98 -19.49 -3.08
N LYS A 443 -18.02 -18.61 -4.08
CA LYS A 443 -19.02 -17.54 -4.16
C LYS A 443 -20.38 -18.21 -4.00
N ALA A 444 -21.13 -17.85 -2.96
CA ALA A 444 -22.55 -18.21 -2.88
C ALA A 444 -23.17 -17.78 -4.22
N GLN A 445 -23.62 -18.78 -5.00
CA GLN A 445 -24.17 -18.56 -6.34
C GLN A 445 -25.45 -17.74 -6.29
#